data_AF-A0A2T4JST4-F1
#
_entry.id   AF-A0A2T4JST4-F1
#
_cell.length_a   1.000
_cell.length_b   1.000
_cell.length_c   1.000
_cell.angle_alpha   90.00
_cell.angle_beta   90.00
_cell.angle_gamma   90.00
#
_symmetry.space_group_name_H-M   'P 1'
#
loop_
_entity.id
_entity.type
_entity.pdbx_description
1 polymer ?
#
loop_
_entity_poly.entity_id
_entity_poly.type
_entity_poly.pdbx_seq_one_letter_code
_entity_poly.pdbx_strand_id
1 'polypeptide(L)'
;MLDSYIASRDRFDRTALPGADAVLRLRREPERRFDPRSIRVETAAGEPLGYLPGQSTQVLAALMDAGAQAEARVVEGAAVSIYLHLA
;
A
#
# COMPACT_ATOMS: atom_id res chain seq x y z
N MET A 1 -6.40 4.42 -11.77
CA MET A 1 -5.52 5.07 -10.77
C MET A 1 -6.37 5.48 -9.59
N LEU A 2 -5.91 5.23 -8.37
CA LEU A 2 -6.61 5.58 -7.13
C LEU A 2 -5.64 6.33 -6.22
N ASP A 3 -6.02 7.52 -5.76
CA ASP A 3 -5.20 8.26 -4.81
C ASP A 3 -5.50 7.83 -3.37
N SER A 4 -4.47 7.78 -2.55
CA SER A 4 -4.52 7.35 -1.16
C SER A 4 -3.33 7.93 -0.38
N TYR A 5 -3.11 7.43 0.82
CA TYR A 5 -1.96 7.76 1.65
C TYR A 5 -1.51 6.56 2.48
N ILE A 6 -0.29 6.59 2.98
CA ILE A 6 0.26 5.57 3.87
C ILE A 6 -0.14 5.93 5.30
N ALA A 7 -1.03 5.12 5.89
CA ALA A 7 -1.46 5.25 7.28
C ALA A 7 -0.56 4.45 8.24
N SER A 8 -0.74 4.69 9.55
CA SER A 8 0.01 4.04 10.64
C SER A 8 1.53 4.26 10.60
N ARG A 9 2.00 5.37 10.01
CA ARG A 9 3.43 5.71 9.87
C ARG A 9 4.17 5.77 11.21
N ASP A 10 3.47 6.15 12.28
CA ASP A 10 3.98 6.17 13.66
C ASP A 10 4.52 4.81 14.12
N ARG A 11 4.04 3.70 13.54
CA ARG A 11 4.49 2.34 13.88
C ARG A 11 5.66 1.86 13.01
N PHE A 12 6.04 2.64 12.00
CA PHE A 12 7.05 2.32 10.98
C PHE A 12 8.00 3.52 10.76
N ASP A 13 8.22 4.30 11.83
CA ASP A 13 9.02 5.52 11.84
C ASP A 13 10.51 5.28 11.55
N ARG A 14 11.00 4.07 11.83
CA ARG A 14 12.38 3.64 11.54
C ARG A 14 12.70 3.54 10.04
N THR A 15 11.69 3.40 9.18
CA THR A 15 11.88 3.33 7.73
C THR A 15 11.54 4.68 7.12
N ALA A 16 12.52 5.31 6.46
CA ALA A 16 12.32 6.60 5.80
C ALA A 16 11.35 6.46 4.63
N LEU A 17 10.53 7.50 4.42
CA LEU A 17 9.70 7.57 3.22
C LEU A 17 10.61 7.83 2.00
N PRO A 18 10.45 7.07 0.91
CA PRO A 18 11.11 7.38 -0.34
C PRO A 18 10.66 8.74 -0.91
N GLY A 19 11.45 9.30 -1.82
CA GLY A 19 11.10 10.53 -2.53
C GLY A 19 9.93 10.34 -3.51
N ALA A 20 9.48 11.46 -4.10
CA ALA A 20 8.45 11.45 -5.14
C ALA A 20 8.79 10.49 -6.28
N ASP A 21 7.76 9.93 -6.91
CA ASP A 21 7.80 8.93 -7.98
C ASP A 21 8.41 7.57 -7.61
N ALA A 22 8.90 7.39 -6.36
CA ALA A 22 9.39 6.10 -5.90
C ALA A 22 8.28 5.04 -5.94
N VAL A 23 8.59 3.89 -6.53
CA VAL A 23 7.69 2.74 -6.60
C VAL A 23 7.70 1.99 -5.27
N LEU A 24 6.50 1.71 -4.78
CA LEU A 24 6.22 0.99 -3.56
C LEU A 24 5.47 -0.30 -3.87
N ARG A 25 5.75 -1.34 -3.07
CA ARG A 25 5.10 -2.63 -3.18
C ARG A 25 3.85 -2.64 -2.31
N LEU A 26 2.80 -3.25 -2.84
CA LEU A 26 1.56 -3.51 -2.10
C LEU A 26 1.47 -4.99 -1.77
N ARG A 27 1.32 -5.31 -0.49
CA ARG A 27 1.28 -6.70 -0.01
C ARG A 27 0.01 -6.96 0.80
N ARG A 28 -0.69 -8.04 0.45
CA ARG A 28 -1.84 -8.54 1.23
C ARG A 28 -1.39 -9.20 2.52
N GLU A 29 -2.13 -8.95 3.60
CA GLU A 29 -1.99 -9.61 4.91
C GLU A 29 -3.36 -10.14 5.41
N PRO A 30 -3.95 -11.17 4.77
CA PRO A 30 -5.24 -11.72 5.18
C PRO A 30 -5.26 -12.30 6.60
N GLU A 31 -4.11 -12.66 7.15
CA GLU A 31 -3.92 -13.19 8.50
C GLU A 31 -4.07 -12.13 9.62
N ARG A 32 -4.15 -10.84 9.26
CA ARG A 32 -4.21 -9.75 10.25
C ARG A 32 -5.56 -9.75 10.98
N ARG A 33 -5.55 -10.13 12.26
CA ARG A 33 -6.76 -10.31 13.09
C ARG A 33 -7.75 -9.13 13.09
N PHE A 34 -7.25 -7.90 13.10
CA PHE A 34 -8.09 -6.70 13.19
C PHE A 34 -8.65 -6.27 11.83
N ASP A 35 -7.89 -6.47 10.76
CA ASP A 35 -8.27 -6.10 9.40
C ASP A 35 -7.67 -7.07 8.37
N PRO A 36 -8.39 -8.18 8.06
CA PRO A 36 -7.99 -9.14 7.04
C PRO A 36 -7.92 -8.54 5.61
N ARG A 37 -8.50 -7.36 5.39
CA ARG A 37 -8.46 -6.65 4.10
C ARG A 37 -7.29 -5.68 4.00
N SER A 38 -6.39 -5.69 4.99
CA SER A 38 -5.25 -4.78 5.04
C SER A 38 -4.24 -5.01 3.91
N ILE A 39 -3.79 -3.91 3.31
CA ILE A 39 -2.72 -3.90 2.33
C ILE A 39 -1.54 -3.16 2.96
N ARG A 40 -0.46 -3.88 3.23
CA ARG A 40 0.80 -3.30 3.68
C ARG A 40 1.50 -2.63 2.51
N VAL A 41 2.00 -1.42 2.76
CA VAL A 41 2.83 -0.67 1.83
C VAL A 41 4.29 -0.88 2.22
N GLU A 42 5.12 -1.28 1.27
CA GLU A 42 6.54 -1.57 1.47
C GLU A 42 7.40 -0.78 0.48
N THR A 43 8.65 -0.50 0.84
CA THR A 43 9.66 -0.03 -0.11
C THR A 43 9.92 -1.09 -1.18
N ALA A 44 10.63 -0.73 -2.26
CA ALA A 44 11.08 -1.71 -3.25
C ALA A 44 11.91 -2.86 -2.63
N ALA A 45 12.66 -2.57 -1.55
CA ALA A 45 13.44 -3.54 -0.79
C ALA A 45 12.60 -4.42 0.16
N GLY A 46 11.28 -4.17 0.28
CA GLY A 46 10.38 -4.93 1.15
C GLY A 46 10.30 -4.42 2.59
N GLU A 47 10.87 -3.24 2.88
CA GLU A 47 10.78 -2.65 4.21
C GLU A 47 9.38 -2.04 4.42
N PRO A 48 8.72 -2.31 5.56
CA PRO A 48 7.35 -1.87 5.77
C PRO A 48 7.28 -0.37 6.05
N LEU A 49 6.38 0.31 5.36
CA LEU A 49 6.10 1.73 5.55
C LEU A 49 4.79 1.97 6.27
N GLY A 50 3.80 1.10 6.13
CA GLY A 50 2.48 1.30 6.74
C GLY A 50 1.39 0.54 6.01
N TYR A 51 0.18 1.07 6.03
CA TYR A 51 -0.99 0.43 5.43
C TYR A 51 -1.82 1.40 4.61
N LEU A 52 -2.50 0.90 3.58
CA LEU A 52 -3.49 1.68 2.85
C LEU A 52 -4.81 1.79 3.67
N PRO A 53 -5.35 3.00 3.87
CA PRO A 53 -6.58 3.22 4.64
C PRO A 53 -7.84 3.29 3.77
N GLY A 54 -8.99 3.09 4.41
CA GLY A 54 -10.30 3.45 3.85
C GLY A 54 -11.02 2.34 3.10
N GLN A 55 -12.20 2.66 2.58
CA GLN A 55 -13.07 1.70 1.89
C GLN A 55 -12.50 1.25 0.54
N SER A 56 -11.78 2.12 -0.16
CA SER A 56 -11.15 1.81 -1.44
C SER A 56 -10.07 0.72 -1.32
N THR A 57 -9.38 0.63 -0.17
CA THR A 57 -8.49 -0.50 0.16
C THR A 57 -9.21 -1.84 0.11
N GLN A 58 -10.48 -1.92 0.51
CA GLN A 58 -11.22 -3.20 0.53
C GLN A 58 -11.49 -3.72 -0.89
N VAL A 59 -11.83 -2.82 -1.81
CA VAL A 59 -12.01 -3.18 -3.23
C VAL A 59 -10.69 -3.63 -3.82
N LEU A 60 -9.62 -2.88 -3.58
CA LEU A 60 -8.28 -3.25 -4.04
C LEU A 60 -7.82 -4.59 -3.45
N ALA A 61 -8.09 -4.84 -2.17
CA ALA A 61 -7.75 -6.08 -1.50
C ALA A 61 -8.45 -7.28 -2.14
N ALA A 62 -9.75 -7.17 -2.43
CA ALA A 62 -10.49 -8.21 -3.11
C ALA A 62 -9.95 -8.48 -4.53
N LEU A 63 -9.55 -7.43 -5.26
CA LEU A 63 -8.93 -7.58 -6.59
C LEU A 63 -7.57 -8.28 -6.49
N MET A 64 -6.74 -7.92 -5.52
CA MET A 64 -5.45 -8.56 -5.28
C MET A 64 -5.61 -10.02 -4.84
N ASP A 65 -6.60 -10.32 -3.99
CA ASP A 65 -6.94 -11.69 -3.59
C ASP A 65 -7.42 -12.53 -4.78
N ALA A 66 -8.03 -11.89 -5.80
CA ALA A 66 -8.38 -12.51 -7.08
C ALA A 66 -7.20 -12.62 -8.08
N GLY A 67 -6.00 -12.19 -7.69
CA GLY A 67 -4.77 -12.30 -8.48
C GLY A 67 -4.37 -11.04 -9.26
N ALA A 68 -5.10 -9.93 -9.12
CA ALA A 68 -4.69 -8.67 -9.73
C ALA A 68 -3.39 -8.15 -9.10
N GLN A 69 -2.50 -7.58 -9.90
CA GLN A 69 -1.29 -6.95 -9.42
C GLN A 69 -1.49 -5.44 -9.27
N ALA A 70 -0.88 -4.86 -8.25
CA ALA A 70 -0.92 -3.42 -8.02
C ALA A 70 0.41 -2.90 -7.46
N GLU A 71 0.77 -1.69 -7.84
CA GLU A 71 1.86 -0.91 -7.25
C GLU A 71 1.35 0.43 -6.75
N ALA A 72 2.10 1.07 -5.86
CA ALA A 72 1.88 2.46 -5.47
C ALA A 72 3.09 3.30 -5.86
N ARG A 73 2.88 4.58 -6.15
CA ARG A 73 3.95 5.56 -6.34
C ARG A 73 3.78 6.70 -5.37
N VAL A 74 4.88 7.15 -4.79
CA VAL A 74 4.89 8.33 -3.90
C VAL A 74 4.56 9.57 -4.71
N VAL A 75 3.55 10.32 -4.27
CA VAL A 75 3.27 11.66 -4.79
C VAL A 75 4.10 12.66 -4.01
N GLU A 76 3.86 12.74 -2.70
CA GLU A 76 4.60 13.58 -1.76
C GLU A 76 4.39 13.06 -0.33
N GLY A 77 5.47 12.98 0.46
CA GLY A 77 5.39 12.50 1.83
C GLY A 77 4.72 11.12 1.92
N ALA A 78 3.59 11.04 2.63
CA ALA A 78 2.82 9.81 2.75
C ALA A 78 1.74 9.65 1.67
N ALA A 79 1.50 10.65 0.82
CA ALA A 79 0.51 10.56 -0.26
C ALA A 79 1.02 9.65 -1.39
N VAL A 80 0.14 8.81 -1.91
CA VAL A 80 0.47 7.83 -2.95
C VAL A 80 -0.64 7.70 -3.99
N SER A 81 -0.25 7.41 -5.23
CA SER A 81 -1.19 6.98 -6.28
C SER A 81 -1.00 5.49 -6.54
N ILE A 82 -2.12 4.76 -6.59
CA ILE A 82 -2.17 3.32 -6.77
C ILE A 82 -2.51 2.99 -8.22
N TYR A 83 -1.73 2.08 -8.80
CA TYR A 83 -1.87 1.60 -10.16
C TYR A 83 -2.19 0.11 -10.12
N LEU A 84 -3.35 -0.25 -10.67
CA LEU A 84 -3.75 -1.64 -10.87
C LEU A 84 -3.27 -2.07 -12.26
N HIS A 85 -2.63 -3.23 -12.33
CA HIS A 85 -2.24 -3.87 -13.58
C HIS A 85 -3.35 -4.84 -13.95
N LEU A 86 -4.13 -4.47 -14.97
CA LEU A 86 -5.08 -5.36 -15.62
C LEU A 86 -4.32 -6.11 -16.71
N ALA A 87 -4.32 -7.44 -16.62
CA ALA A 87 -3.81 -8.33 -17.66
C ALA A 87 -4.78 -8.41 -18.84
#